data_AF-A0ABD3ANN6-F1
#
_entry.id   AF-A0ABD3ANN6-F1
#
_cell.length_a   1.000
_cell.length_b   1.000
_cell.length_c   1.000
_cell.angle_alpha   90.00
_cell.angle_beta   90.00
_cell.angle_gamma   90.00
#
_symmetry.space_group_name_H-M   'P 1'
#
loop_
_entity.id
_entity.type
_entity.pdbx_description
1 polymer ?
#
loop_
_entity_poly.entity_id
_entity_poly.type
_entity_poly.pdbx_seq_one_letter_code
_entity_poly.pdbx_strand_id
1 'polypeptide(L)'
;MPIVAQFNGKPVSDNGGKVGGYGAAKWGNSPSIDVFRGFVYVATGNLYNASQEVLKCEEAQNNQTSSPSGPDQYIGPDVHFDYIIAFCINYRQILWSWRLSGSDIYYYACLITPNNPDCPPGPYNDTDFREAPMLLNINNSNGKKRDIVVAVQKSGIALALDRDNCDIVWFKASF
;
A
#
# COMPACT_ATOMS: atom_id res chain seq x y z
N MET A 1 -26.83 17.25 9.35
CA MET A 1 -27.00 15.86 8.91
C MET A 1 -25.60 15.32 8.57
N PRO A 2 -25.09 14.28 9.23
CA PRO A 2 -23.82 13.68 8.81
C PRO A 2 -24.06 12.99 7.47
N ILE A 3 -23.26 13.35 6.46
CA ILE A 3 -23.22 12.62 5.20
C ILE A 3 -22.50 11.31 5.50
N VAL A 4 -23.27 10.24 5.73
CA VAL A 4 -22.72 8.88 5.74
C VAL A 4 -22.48 8.51 4.28
N ALA A 5 -21.23 8.64 3.82
CA ALA A 5 -20.85 8.12 2.51
C ALA A 5 -20.86 6.59 2.57
N GLN A 6 -21.95 5.97 2.08
CA GLN A 6 -21.99 4.54 1.80
C GLN A 6 -21.11 4.25 0.58
N PHE A 7 -19.89 3.76 0.84
CA PHE A 7 -19.00 3.24 -0.19
C PHE A 7 -19.48 1.84 -0.61
N ASN A 8 -20.29 1.72 -1.66
CA ASN A 8 -20.52 0.43 -2.35
C ASN A 8 -19.52 0.27 -3.51
N GLY A 9 -18.25 0.60 -3.27
CA GLY A 9 -17.17 0.36 -4.22
C GLY A 9 -16.70 -1.10 -4.15
N LYS A 10 -16.03 -1.59 -5.21
CA LYS A 10 -15.30 -2.86 -5.11
C LYS A 10 -14.30 -2.79 -3.96
N PRO A 11 -14.17 -3.84 -3.14
CA PRO A 11 -13.18 -3.84 -2.07
C PRO A 11 -11.77 -3.66 -2.65
N VAL A 12 -10.88 -3.09 -1.83
CA VAL A 12 -9.45 -2.88 -2.17
C VAL A 12 -8.76 -4.17 -2.60
N SER A 13 -9.32 -5.31 -2.18
CA SER A 13 -9.00 -6.64 -2.68
C SER A 13 -10.32 -7.43 -2.71
N ASP A 14 -10.72 -7.95 -3.87
CA ASP A 14 -11.90 -8.80 -4.02
C ASP A 14 -11.46 -10.25 -4.23
N ASN A 15 -11.77 -11.13 -3.29
CA ASN A 15 -11.46 -12.55 -3.41
C ASN A 15 -12.54 -13.34 -4.17
N GLY A 16 -13.60 -12.68 -4.65
CA GLY A 16 -14.68 -13.30 -5.42
C GLY A 16 -15.41 -14.42 -4.68
N GLY A 17 -15.41 -14.39 -3.34
CA GLY A 17 -16.01 -15.43 -2.50
C GLY A 17 -15.24 -16.74 -2.42
N LYS A 18 -13.98 -16.77 -2.91
CA LYS A 18 -13.12 -17.97 -2.83
C LYS A 18 -12.45 -18.10 -1.47
N VAL A 19 -12.47 -19.31 -0.91
CA VAL A 19 -11.71 -19.66 0.29
C VAL A 19 -10.21 -19.69 -0.05
N GLY A 20 -9.37 -19.19 0.86
CA GLY A 20 -7.92 -19.11 0.65
C GLY A 20 -7.43 -17.84 -0.06
N GLY A 21 -8.32 -16.86 -0.28
CA GLY A 21 -7.92 -15.53 -0.71
C GLY A 21 -7.19 -14.77 0.39
N TYR A 22 -6.37 -13.80 -0.02
CA TYR A 22 -5.65 -12.89 0.86
C TYR A 22 -5.97 -11.44 0.47
N GLY A 23 -5.79 -10.52 1.40
CA GLY A 23 -6.12 -9.11 1.20
C GLY A 23 -5.27 -8.22 2.09
N ALA A 24 -5.20 -6.95 1.71
CA ALA A 24 -4.43 -5.95 2.42
C ALA A 24 -5.14 -5.49 3.69
N ALA A 25 -4.40 -5.43 4.80
CA ALA A 25 -4.97 -4.89 6.03
C ALA A 25 -5.14 -3.36 5.96
N LYS A 26 -6.03 -2.82 6.79
CA LYS A 26 -6.11 -1.38 7.07
C LYS A 26 -5.99 -1.17 8.58
N TRP A 27 -4.84 -0.66 9.01
CA TRP A 27 -4.51 -0.46 10.42
C TRP A 27 -4.82 0.96 10.86
N GLY A 28 -6.01 1.22 11.41
CA GLY A 28 -6.32 2.48 12.13
C GLY A 28 -6.20 3.78 11.33
N ASN A 29 -5.85 3.70 10.05
CA ASN A 29 -5.68 4.81 9.13
C ASN A 29 -7.07 5.44 8.84
N SER A 30 -7.23 6.70 9.27
CA SER A 30 -8.35 7.51 8.82
C SER A 30 -8.08 7.97 7.38
N PRO A 31 -8.91 7.60 6.40
CA PRO A 31 -8.66 8.03 5.03
C PRO A 31 -8.67 9.55 4.93
N SER A 32 -7.79 10.09 4.11
CA SER A 32 -7.77 11.52 3.81
C SER A 32 -8.68 11.85 2.64
N ILE A 33 -9.44 12.93 2.76
CA ILE A 33 -10.46 13.29 1.76
C ILE A 33 -10.12 14.65 1.13
N ASP A 34 -9.92 14.65 -0.18
CA ASP A 34 -9.94 15.86 -1.00
C ASP A 34 -11.37 16.10 -1.49
N VAL A 35 -12.09 16.96 -0.79
CA VAL A 35 -13.48 17.31 -1.15
C VAL A 35 -13.59 18.09 -2.46
N PHE A 36 -12.55 18.82 -2.87
CA PHE A 36 -12.59 19.63 -4.09
C PHE A 36 -12.41 18.77 -5.34
N ARG A 37 -11.52 17.78 -5.28
CA ARG A 37 -11.35 16.80 -6.37
C ARG A 37 -12.27 15.59 -6.25
N GLY A 38 -12.91 15.40 -5.09
CA GLY A 38 -13.75 14.22 -4.82
C GLY A 38 -12.93 12.94 -4.70
N PHE A 39 -11.71 13.04 -4.14
CA PHE A 39 -10.77 11.92 -4.00
C PHE A 39 -10.63 11.49 -2.53
N VAL A 40 -10.45 10.19 -2.31
CA VAL A 40 -10.17 9.59 -1.01
C VAL A 40 -8.84 8.87 -1.08
N TYR A 41 -7.93 9.19 -0.19
CA TYR A 41 -6.61 8.60 -0.10
C TYR A 41 -6.56 7.63 1.06
N VAL A 42 -6.08 6.43 0.80
CA VAL A 42 -5.95 5.34 1.76
C VAL A 42 -4.54 4.81 1.68
N ALA A 43 -3.94 4.50 2.82
CA ALA A 43 -2.74 3.66 2.85
C ALA A 43 -3.09 2.28 3.43
N THR A 44 -2.50 1.23 2.89
CA THR A 44 -2.76 -0.15 3.30
C THR A 44 -1.58 -0.78 4.01
N GLY A 45 -1.92 -1.73 4.87
CA GLY A 45 -1.01 -2.54 5.66
C GLY A 45 -0.48 -3.75 4.90
N ASN A 46 0.34 -4.53 5.61
CA ASN A 46 0.94 -5.78 5.16
C ASN A 46 -0.09 -6.90 4.90
N LEU A 47 0.38 -8.00 4.32
CA LEU A 47 -0.35 -9.26 4.22
C LEU A 47 -0.11 -10.13 5.45
N TYR A 48 -1.12 -10.93 5.81
CA TYR A 48 -0.95 -12.02 6.78
C TYR A 48 -0.88 -13.37 6.11
N ASN A 49 -1.48 -13.56 4.95
CA ASN A 49 -1.42 -14.86 4.29
C ASN A 49 -1.25 -14.66 2.80
N ALA A 50 -0.81 -15.70 2.11
CA ALA A 50 -0.74 -15.72 0.66
C ALA A 50 -0.96 -17.14 0.14
N SER A 51 -1.22 -17.26 -1.16
CA SER A 51 -1.31 -18.57 -1.79
C SER A 51 0.06 -19.26 -1.84
N GLN A 52 0.06 -20.59 -1.96
CA GLN A 52 1.28 -21.37 -2.14
C GLN A 52 2.12 -20.93 -3.36
N GLU A 53 1.46 -20.38 -4.38
CA GLU A 53 2.14 -19.84 -5.58
C GLU A 53 2.91 -18.55 -5.25
N VAL A 54 2.31 -17.66 -4.46
CA VAL A 54 2.95 -16.41 -4.01
C VAL A 54 4.12 -16.72 -3.07
N LEU A 55 3.95 -17.64 -2.11
CA LEU A 55 5.01 -18.02 -1.18
C LEU A 55 6.24 -18.61 -1.88
N LYS A 56 6.03 -19.45 -2.92
CA LYS A 56 7.13 -19.99 -3.73
C LYS A 56 7.84 -18.92 -4.55
N CYS A 57 7.09 -17.92 -5.05
CA CYS A 57 7.71 -16.77 -5.71
C CYS A 57 8.57 -15.97 -4.74
N GLU A 58 8.05 -15.67 -3.56
CA GLU A 58 8.76 -14.94 -2.51
C GLU A 58 10.06 -15.66 -2.14
N GLU A 59 10.01 -16.97 -1.90
CA GLU A 59 11.21 -17.78 -1.66
C GLU A 59 12.22 -17.71 -2.84
N ALA A 60 11.74 -17.73 -4.08
CA ALA A 60 12.59 -17.61 -5.26
C ALA A 60 13.21 -16.21 -5.40
N GLN A 61 12.48 -15.15 -5.05
CA GLN A 61 12.96 -13.76 -5.05
C GLN A 61 13.96 -13.51 -3.91
N ASN A 62 13.73 -14.07 -2.73
CA ASN A 62 14.60 -13.91 -1.56
C ASN A 62 15.98 -14.56 -1.77
N ASN A 63 16.05 -15.59 -2.61
CA ASN A 63 17.30 -16.23 -3.01
C ASN A 63 18.05 -15.45 -4.12
N GLN A 64 17.48 -14.38 -4.67
CA GLN A 64 18.15 -13.52 -5.65
C GLN A 64 18.93 -12.41 -4.94
N THR A 65 20.18 -12.18 -5.35
CA THR A 65 21.03 -11.11 -4.83
C THR A 65 20.80 -9.76 -5.53
N SER A 66 20.06 -9.74 -6.63
CA SER A 66 19.68 -8.53 -7.35
C SER A 66 18.28 -8.10 -6.97
N SER A 67 18.08 -6.80 -6.70
CA SER A 67 16.75 -6.24 -6.51
C SER A 67 15.83 -6.58 -7.68
N PRO A 68 14.55 -6.91 -7.43
CA PRO A 68 13.60 -7.22 -8.49
C PRO A 68 13.55 -6.07 -9.51
N SER A 69 13.73 -6.39 -10.79
CA SER A 69 13.79 -5.42 -11.89
C SER A 69 12.42 -5.09 -12.49
N GLY A 70 11.33 -5.55 -11.87
CA GLY A 70 9.96 -5.36 -12.35
C GLY A 70 8.92 -5.61 -11.26
N PRO A 71 7.62 -5.34 -11.55
CA PRO A 71 6.53 -5.58 -10.62
C PRO A 71 6.40 -7.08 -10.27
N ASP A 72 5.95 -7.37 -9.05
CA ASP A 72 5.75 -8.75 -8.59
C ASP A 72 4.85 -9.52 -9.57
N GLN A 73 5.38 -10.61 -10.12
CA GLN A 73 4.72 -11.37 -11.19
C GLN A 73 3.56 -12.25 -10.69
N TYR A 74 3.49 -12.50 -9.38
CA TYR A 74 2.62 -13.51 -8.77
C TYR A 74 1.59 -12.93 -7.81
N ILE A 75 1.66 -11.62 -7.55
CA ILE A 75 0.65 -10.90 -6.78
C ILE A 75 -0.41 -10.42 -7.78
N GLY A 76 -1.65 -10.84 -7.57
CA GLY A 76 -2.75 -10.44 -8.44
C GLY A 76 -2.85 -8.91 -8.52
N PRO A 77 -3.19 -8.34 -9.69
CA PRO A 77 -3.25 -6.89 -9.88
C PRO A 77 -4.28 -6.19 -8.99
N ASP A 78 -5.22 -6.95 -8.42
CA ASP A 78 -6.26 -6.45 -7.52
C ASP A 78 -5.87 -6.51 -6.03
N VAL A 79 -4.65 -6.92 -5.68
CA VAL A 79 -4.17 -6.98 -4.29
C VAL A 79 -3.29 -5.77 -3.98
N HIS A 80 -3.84 -4.83 -3.21
CA HIS A 80 -3.17 -3.55 -2.90
C HIS A 80 -2.71 -3.48 -1.44
N PHE A 81 -1.72 -4.28 -1.03
CA PHE A 81 -1.05 -4.21 0.29
C PHE A 81 0.21 -3.34 0.25
N ASP A 82 0.52 -2.60 1.30
CA ASP A 82 1.59 -1.57 1.31
C ASP A 82 1.46 -0.54 0.19
N TYR A 83 0.22 -0.23 -0.20
CA TYR A 83 -0.08 0.77 -1.22
C TYR A 83 -0.56 2.07 -0.57
N ILE A 84 -0.27 3.18 -1.26
CA ILE A 84 -1.10 4.37 -1.22
C ILE A 84 -2.06 4.29 -2.39
N ILE A 85 -3.35 4.50 -2.14
CA ILE A 85 -4.42 4.36 -3.13
C ILE A 85 -5.26 5.63 -3.14
N ALA A 86 -5.53 6.17 -4.32
CA ALA A 86 -6.54 7.20 -4.51
C ALA A 86 -7.81 6.62 -5.14
N PHE A 87 -8.93 6.85 -4.47
CA PHE A 87 -10.26 6.47 -4.92
C PHE A 87 -11.05 7.70 -5.34
N CYS A 88 -11.76 7.64 -6.47
CA CYS A 88 -12.75 8.65 -6.81
C CYS A 88 -14.09 8.33 -6.14
N ILE A 89 -14.64 9.28 -5.38
CA ILE A 89 -15.93 9.14 -4.70
C ILE A 89 -17.07 9.00 -5.73
N ASN A 90 -17.05 9.82 -6.78
CA ASN A 90 -18.15 9.89 -7.76
C ASN A 90 -18.21 8.65 -8.64
N TYR A 91 -17.05 8.18 -9.13
CA TYR A 91 -16.97 7.04 -10.04
C TYR A 91 -16.77 5.69 -9.32
N ARG A 92 -16.54 5.69 -8.01
CA ARG A 92 -16.34 4.50 -7.17
C ARG A 92 -15.25 3.55 -7.68
N GLN A 93 -14.17 4.12 -8.22
CA GLN A 93 -13.06 3.39 -8.79
C GLN A 93 -11.72 3.88 -8.24
N ILE A 94 -10.72 3.00 -8.29
CA ILE A 94 -9.32 3.38 -8.07
C ILE A 94 -8.90 4.27 -9.24
N LEU A 95 -8.35 5.44 -8.93
CA LEU A 95 -7.73 6.31 -9.93
C LEU A 95 -6.29 5.91 -10.17
N TRP A 96 -5.58 5.64 -9.08
CA TRP A 96 -4.19 5.20 -9.09
C TRP A 96 -3.86 4.51 -7.76
N SER A 97 -2.80 3.72 -7.80
CA SER A 97 -2.23 3.04 -6.65
C SER A 97 -0.72 2.98 -6.81
N TRP A 98 0.03 3.26 -5.74
CA TRP A 98 1.48 3.20 -5.74
C TRP A 98 2.00 2.36 -4.56
N ARG A 99 3.03 1.54 -4.79
CA ARG A 99 3.72 0.72 -3.78
C ARG A 99 5.23 0.81 -3.99
N LEU A 100 5.97 0.89 -2.89
CA LEU A 100 7.41 0.71 -2.87
C LEU A 100 7.69 -0.78 -2.68
N SER A 101 7.89 -1.49 -3.79
CA SER A 101 8.30 -2.91 -3.98
C SER A 101 8.51 -3.81 -2.76
N GLY A 102 8.00 -5.05 -2.84
CA GLY A 102 8.37 -6.18 -1.98
C GLY A 102 7.15 -6.96 -1.46
N SER A 103 7.30 -8.28 -1.27
CA SER A 103 6.33 -9.06 -0.48
C SER A 103 6.53 -8.73 1.00
N ASP A 104 5.43 -8.40 1.67
CA ASP A 104 5.37 -8.07 3.11
C ASP A 104 4.33 -8.98 3.75
N ILE A 105 4.71 -10.24 3.97
CA ILE A 105 3.92 -11.20 4.73
C ILE A 105 4.43 -11.21 6.16
N TYR A 106 3.93 -10.27 6.95
CA TYR A 106 4.46 -10.02 8.26
C TYR A 106 3.67 -10.66 9.40
N TYR A 107 4.38 -11.48 10.17
CA TYR A 107 3.95 -11.97 11.48
C TYR A 107 5.00 -11.66 12.53
N TYR A 108 4.60 -10.95 13.59
CA TYR A 108 5.48 -10.68 14.73
C TYR A 108 6.06 -11.97 15.35
N ALA A 109 5.28 -13.06 15.37
CA ALA A 109 5.72 -14.37 15.87
C ALA A 109 6.93 -14.93 15.11
N CYS A 110 7.03 -14.66 13.80
CA CYS A 110 8.11 -15.16 12.96
C CYS A 110 9.42 -14.40 13.14
N LEU A 111 9.38 -13.15 13.62
CA LEU A 111 10.58 -12.44 14.07
C LEU A 111 11.18 -13.05 15.34
N ILE A 112 10.33 -13.44 16.30
CA ILE A 112 10.78 -13.98 17.60
C ILE A 112 11.04 -15.48 17.56
N THR A 113 10.43 -16.21 16.62
CA THR A 113 10.55 -17.66 16.48
C THR A 113 10.67 -18.03 14.99
N PRO A 114 11.82 -17.71 14.35
CA PRO A 114 11.98 -17.83 12.91
C PRO A 114 11.94 -19.28 12.39
N ASN A 115 12.09 -20.27 13.28
CA ASN A 115 12.03 -21.70 12.95
C ASN A 115 10.63 -22.32 13.11
N ASN A 116 9.60 -21.50 13.33
CA ASN A 116 8.23 -22.00 13.39
C ASN A 116 7.80 -22.48 11.98
N PRO A 117 7.33 -23.72 11.82
CA PRO A 117 6.90 -24.26 10.51
C PRO A 117 5.71 -23.50 9.89
N ASP A 118 4.97 -22.72 10.68
CA ASP A 118 3.85 -21.91 10.18
C ASP A 118 4.31 -20.56 9.58
N CYS A 119 5.60 -20.24 9.65
CA CYS A 119 6.12 -18.98 9.13
C CYS A 119 6.34 -19.03 7.61
N PRO A 120 6.00 -17.94 6.89
CA PRO A 120 6.30 -17.83 5.47
C PRO A 120 7.82 -17.76 5.23
N PRO A 121 8.28 -17.96 3.98
CA PRO A 121 9.67 -17.71 3.62
C PRO A 121 10.07 -16.27 3.98
N GLY A 122 11.04 -16.09 4.87
CA GLY A 122 11.59 -14.77 5.20
C GLY A 122 12.35 -14.15 4.01
N PRO A 123 12.59 -12.83 4.02
CA PRO A 123 12.68 -11.98 5.21
C PRO A 123 11.32 -11.41 5.67
N TYR A 124 11.12 -11.37 6.99
CA TYR A 124 9.90 -10.83 7.63
C TYR A 124 9.98 -9.29 7.75
N ASN A 125 10.07 -8.62 6.60
CA ASN A 125 10.08 -7.16 6.55
C ASN A 125 8.73 -6.60 7.01
N ASP A 126 8.75 -5.46 7.72
CA ASP A 126 7.55 -4.77 8.23
C ASP A 126 7.57 -3.35 7.68
N THR A 127 7.18 -3.19 6.42
CA THR A 127 7.36 -1.97 5.62
C THR A 127 6.05 -1.31 5.22
N ASP A 128 4.95 -1.79 5.79
CA ASP A 128 3.61 -1.33 5.51
C ASP A 128 3.32 0.11 5.95
N PHE A 129 2.19 0.64 5.46
CA PHE A 129 1.67 1.92 5.91
C PHE A 129 0.68 1.72 7.08
N ARG A 130 1.02 2.30 8.23
CA ARG A 130 0.10 2.42 9.37
C ARG A 130 -0.50 3.81 9.53
N GLU A 131 0.12 4.83 8.93
CA GLU A 131 -0.31 6.22 9.06
C GLU A 131 -1.25 6.64 7.92
N ALA A 132 -2.15 7.57 8.21
CA ALA A 132 -3.01 8.17 7.21
C ALA A 132 -2.21 9.01 6.19
N PRO A 133 -2.51 8.94 4.88
CA PRO A 133 -1.94 9.87 3.93
C PRO A 133 -2.29 11.30 4.35
N MET A 134 -1.33 12.21 4.40
CA MET A 134 -1.54 13.61 4.74
C MET A 134 -1.68 14.44 3.46
N LEU A 135 -2.68 15.34 3.43
CA LEU A 135 -2.86 16.27 2.31
C LEU A 135 -2.16 17.58 2.60
N LEU A 136 -1.19 17.95 1.75
CA LEU A 136 -0.41 19.17 1.92
C LEU A 136 -0.50 20.06 0.68
N ASN A 137 -0.29 21.35 0.91
CA ASN A 137 -0.08 22.36 -0.11
C ASN A 137 1.36 22.84 0.00
N ILE A 138 2.17 22.61 -1.02
CA ILE A 138 3.55 23.08 -1.07
C ILE A 138 3.73 24.13 -2.15
N ASN A 139 4.74 24.98 -2.02
CA ASN A 139 5.17 25.84 -3.12
C ASN A 139 6.30 25.13 -3.86
N ASN A 140 6.22 25.06 -5.18
CA ASN A 140 7.33 24.60 -6.00
C ASN A 140 8.46 25.65 -6.04
N SER A 141 9.60 25.31 -6.66
CA SER A 141 10.76 26.21 -6.83
C SER A 141 10.41 27.55 -7.48
N ASN A 142 9.30 27.61 -8.23
CA ASN A 142 8.86 28.78 -8.97
C ASN A 142 7.74 29.54 -8.23
N GLY A 143 7.45 29.21 -6.96
CA GLY A 143 6.42 29.84 -6.14
C GLY A 143 4.97 29.44 -6.47
N LYS A 144 4.75 28.51 -7.41
CA LYS A 144 3.42 28.00 -7.74
C LYS A 144 3.02 26.94 -6.71
N LYS A 145 1.78 27.03 -6.23
CA LYS A 145 1.18 26.04 -5.33
C LYS A 145 1.05 24.68 -6.04
N ARG A 146 1.35 23.61 -5.32
CA ARG A 146 1.20 22.22 -5.72
C ARG A 146 0.54 21.45 -4.59
N ASP A 147 -0.57 20.79 -4.89
CA ASP A 147 -1.26 19.90 -3.97
C ASP A 147 -0.56 18.54 -3.98
N ILE A 148 -0.13 18.07 -2.82
CA ILE A 148 0.52 16.77 -2.67
C ILE A 148 -0.17 15.92 -1.60
N VAL A 149 -0.04 14.62 -1.73
CA VAL A 149 -0.37 13.65 -0.69
C VAL A 149 0.92 13.00 -0.22
N VAL A 150 1.10 12.92 1.10
CA VAL A 150 2.30 12.36 1.72
C VAL A 150 1.91 11.15 2.54
N ALA A 151 2.65 10.05 2.42
CA ALA A 151 2.53 8.94 3.36
C ALA A 151 3.91 8.47 3.80
N VAL A 152 3.95 7.87 4.98
CA VAL A 152 5.19 7.37 5.60
C VAL A 152 5.02 5.89 5.89
N GLN A 153 5.95 5.09 5.37
CA GLN A 153 6.05 3.66 5.63
C GLN A 153 6.80 3.39 6.93
N LYS A 154 6.56 2.24 7.54
CA LYS A 154 7.37 1.75 8.67
C LYS A 154 8.85 1.60 8.36
N SER A 155 9.20 1.43 7.08
CA SER A 155 10.58 1.43 6.57
C SER A 155 11.33 2.76 6.79
N GLY A 156 10.65 3.81 7.29
CA GLY A 156 11.24 5.14 7.46
C GLY A 156 11.28 5.94 6.15
N ILE A 157 10.58 5.46 5.12
CA ILE A 157 10.47 6.13 3.82
C ILE A 157 9.22 7.01 3.82
N ALA A 158 9.43 8.30 3.64
CA ALA A 158 8.39 9.26 3.37
C ALA A 158 8.32 9.52 1.86
N LEU A 159 7.10 9.45 1.30
CA LEU A 159 6.83 9.69 -0.11
C LEU A 159 5.82 10.82 -0.26
N ALA A 160 6.05 11.71 -1.24
CA ALA A 160 5.06 12.65 -1.73
C ALA A 160 4.68 12.38 -3.17
N LEU A 161 3.37 12.32 -3.41
CA LEU A 161 2.77 12.18 -4.73
C LEU A 161 1.95 13.43 -5.06
N ASP A 162 1.94 13.80 -6.33
CA ASP A 162 1.08 14.85 -6.85
C ASP A 162 -0.39 14.41 -6.84
N ARG A 163 -1.30 15.27 -6.37
CA ARG A 163 -2.73 14.92 -6.24
C ARG A 163 -3.51 14.98 -7.55
N ASP A 164 -2.98 15.65 -8.57
CA ASP A 164 -3.59 15.75 -9.90
C ASP A 164 -3.20 14.56 -10.80
N ASN A 165 -1.94 14.09 -10.73
CA ASN A 165 -1.43 13.09 -11.68
C ASN A 165 -0.66 11.89 -11.08
N CYS A 166 -0.51 11.80 -9.76
CA CYS A 166 0.23 10.72 -9.07
C CYS A 166 1.74 10.68 -9.35
N ASP A 167 2.31 11.72 -9.95
CA ASP A 167 3.76 11.76 -10.13
C ASP A 167 4.46 11.86 -8.78
N ILE A 168 5.57 11.15 -8.65
CA ILE A 168 6.46 11.29 -7.49
C ILE A 168 7.00 12.71 -7.48
N VAL A 169 6.70 13.45 -6.41
CA VAL A 169 7.25 14.78 -6.17
C VAL A 169 8.62 14.66 -5.52
N TRP A 170 8.69 13.83 -4.49
CA TRP A 170 9.92 13.46 -3.79
C TRP A 170 9.68 12.18 -2.99
N PHE A 171 10.76 11.50 -2.66
CA PHE A 171 10.79 10.53 -1.57
C PHE A 171 12.06 10.77 -0.73
N LYS A 172 11.98 10.44 0.55
CA LYS A 172 13.12 10.53 1.47
C LYS A 172 13.13 9.29 2.34
N ALA A 173 14.25 8.59 2.33
CA ALA A 173 14.54 7.56 3.30
C ALA A 173 15.30 8.18 4.48
N SER A 174 14.91 7.77 5.70
CA SER A 174 15.66 8.03 6.92
C SER A 174 16.38 6.74 7.31
N PHE A 175 17.70 6.68 7.10
CA PHE A 175 18.57 5.60 7.54
C PHE A 175 19.50 6.10 8.65
#